data_AF-A0A8T5B455-F1
#
_entry.id   AF-A0A8T5B455-F1
#
_cell.length_a   1.000
_cell.length_b   1.000
_cell.length_c   1.000
_cell.angle_alpha   90.00
_cell.angle_beta   90.00
_cell.angle_gamma   90.00
#
_symmetry.space_group_name_H-M   'P 1'
#
loop_
_entity.id
_entity.type
_entity.pdbx_description
1 polymer ?
#
loop_
_entity_poly.entity_id
_entity_poly.type
_entity_poly.pdbx_seq_one_letter_code
_entity_poly.pdbx_strand_id
1 'polypeptide(L)'
;VDGASPIRKLTSITLPLLVPVIVTVVILSLIWTMADFTTIYMLTGGGPLDRTLTIPMSSYKVAFFSEQNLSLASAYNILMLPLYLFLIYILLRRLTV
;
A
#
# COMPACT_ATOMS: atom_id res chain seq x y z
N VAL A 1 10.94 -6.32 -39.12
CA VAL A 1 12.17 -5.68 -39.61
C VAL A 1 13.20 -5.43 -38.49
N ASP A 2 12.81 -5.29 -37.21
CA ASP A 2 13.79 -5.08 -36.11
C ASP A 2 14.19 -6.31 -35.25
N GLY A 3 13.67 -7.52 -35.53
CA GLY A 3 14.11 -8.75 -34.85
C GLY A 3 13.95 -8.80 -33.32
N ALA A 4 13.16 -7.91 -32.71
CA ALA A 4 13.03 -7.83 -31.25
C ALA A 4 12.36 -9.08 -30.66
N SER A 5 13.04 -9.72 -29.70
CA SER A 5 12.49 -10.84 -28.94
C SER A 5 11.21 -10.43 -28.18
N PRO A 6 10.29 -11.36 -27.87
CA PRO A 6 9.04 -11.05 -27.16
C PRO A 6 9.26 -10.28 -25.85
N ILE A 7 10.33 -10.62 -25.11
CA ILE A 7 10.71 -9.95 -23.86
C ILE A 7 11.17 -8.51 -24.11
N ARG A 8 11.95 -8.27 -25.17
CA ARG A 8 12.39 -6.92 -25.55
C ARG A 8 11.21 -6.05 -26.01
N LYS A 9 10.25 -6.64 -26.71
CA LYS A 9 8.99 -5.96 -27.05
C LYS A 9 8.19 -5.64 -25.79
N LEU A 10 8.14 -6.55 -24.81
CA LEU A 10 7.43 -6.34 -23.56
C LEU A 10 8.01 -5.16 -22.76
N THR A 11 9.32 -5.17 -22.54
CA THR A 11 9.99 -4.21 -21.63
C THR A 11 10.33 -2.88 -22.28
N SER A 12 10.62 -2.84 -23.58
CA SER A 12 11.03 -1.61 -24.26
C SER A 12 9.88 -0.87 -24.94
N ILE A 13 8.72 -1.50 -25.15
CA ILE A 13 7.59 -0.89 -25.86
C ILE A 13 6.33 -0.92 -25.00
N THR A 14 5.78 -2.10 -24.70
CA THR A 14 4.48 -2.17 -24.01
C THR A 14 4.52 -1.68 -22.57
N LEU A 15 5.54 -2.03 -21.78
CA LEU A 15 5.64 -1.57 -20.39
C LEU A 15 5.75 -0.04 -20.30
N PRO A 16 6.67 0.64 -21.03
CA PRO A 16 6.76 2.11 -21.03
C PRO A 16 5.46 2.80 -21.45
N LEU A 17 4.78 2.28 -22.47
CA LEU A 17 3.50 2.83 -22.94
C LEU A 17 2.38 2.71 -21.88
N LEU A 18 2.43 1.68 -21.03
CA LEU A 18 1.44 1.44 -19.98
C LEU A 18 1.79 2.12 -18.65
N VAL A 19 2.99 2.70 -18.48
CA VAL A 19 3.43 3.33 -17.22
C VAL A 19 2.38 4.28 -16.62
N PRO A 20 1.75 5.21 -17.37
CA PRO A 20 0.78 6.14 -16.79
C PRO A 20 -0.44 5.43 -16.15
N VAL A 21 -0.91 4.34 -16.78
CA VAL A 21 -2.03 3.54 -16.29
C VAL A 21 -1.57 2.70 -15.09
N ILE A 22 -0.41 2.04 -15.19
CA ILE A 22 0.15 1.21 -14.12
C ILE A 22 0.33 2.03 -12.85
N VAL A 23 0.92 3.22 -12.95
CA VAL A 23 1.14 4.11 -11.80
C VAL A 23 -0.18 4.48 -11.14
N THR A 24 -1.21 4.83 -11.93
CA THR A 24 -2.54 5.16 -11.39
C THR A 24 -3.14 3.98 -10.64
N VAL A 25 -3.14 2.79 -11.23
CA VAL A 25 -3.66 1.56 -10.62
C VAL A 25 -2.87 1.19 -9.35
N VAL A 26 -1.55 1.35 -9.37
CA VAL A 26 -0.68 1.09 -8.21
C VAL A 26 -0.98 2.06 -7.07
N ILE A 27 -1.19 3.35 -7.34
CA ILE A 27 -1.58 4.32 -6.31
C ILE A 27 -2.91 3.93 -5.68
N LEU A 28 -3.93 3.63 -6.49
CA LEU A 28 -5.22 3.18 -5.97
C LEU A 28 -5.07 1.89 -5.14
N SER A 29 -4.36 0.91 -5.66
CA SER A 29 -4.12 -0.36 -4.96
C SER A 29 -3.38 -0.16 -3.64
N LEU A 30 -2.42 0.76 -3.60
CA LEU A 30 -1.67 1.10 -2.40
C LEU A 30 -2.57 1.74 -1.34
N ILE A 31 -3.46 2.67 -1.73
CA ILE A 31 -4.44 3.28 -0.82
C ILE A 31 -5.34 2.19 -0.20
N TRP A 32 -5.88 1.29 -1.01
CA TRP A 32 -6.75 0.20 -0.54
C TRP A 32 -6.01 -0.78 0.37
N THR A 33 -4.83 -1.24 -0.04
CA THR A 33 -4.06 -2.24 0.71
C THR A 33 -3.59 -1.69 2.06
N MET A 34 -3.20 -0.42 2.11
CA MET A 34 -2.77 0.24 3.37
C MET A 34 -3.92 0.42 4.36
N ALA A 35 -5.15 0.50 3.87
CA ALA A 35 -6.37 0.61 4.69
C ALA A 35 -7.02 -0.75 5.00
N ASP A 36 -6.48 -1.86 4.48
CA ASP A 36 -7.10 -3.18 4.60
C ASP A 36 -6.90 -3.78 6.00
N PHE A 37 -7.90 -3.52 6.85
CA PHE A 37 -8.04 -4.13 8.16
C PHE A 37 -8.64 -5.55 8.07
N THR A 38 -9.70 -5.68 7.26
CA THR A 38 -10.61 -6.83 7.27
C THR A 38 -9.91 -8.12 6.92
N THR A 39 -9.07 -8.11 5.88
CA THR A 39 -8.37 -9.31 5.41
C THR A 39 -7.48 -9.91 6.49
N ILE A 40 -6.73 -9.07 7.19
CA ILE A 40 -5.77 -9.51 8.22
C ILE A 40 -6.51 -9.96 9.48
N TYR A 41 -7.54 -9.22 9.87
CA TYR A 41 -8.37 -9.58 11.01
C TYR A 41 -9.03 -10.96 10.81
N MET A 42 -9.59 -11.21 9.62
CA MET A 42 -10.28 -12.47 9.32
C MET A 42 -9.35 -13.66 9.17
N LEU A 43 -8.18 -13.48 8.54
CA LEU A 43 -7.29 -14.59 8.22
C LEU A 43 -6.38 -14.99 9.38
N THR A 44 -5.80 -14.02 10.08
CA THR A 44 -4.78 -14.30 11.10
C THR A 44 -5.06 -13.64 12.45
N GLY A 45 -5.94 -12.64 12.50
CA GLY A 45 -6.16 -11.83 13.70
C GLY A 45 -4.89 -11.12 14.19
N GLY A 46 -3.87 -10.99 13.34
CA GLY A 46 -2.54 -10.48 13.70
C GLY A 46 -1.50 -11.53 14.10
N GLY A 47 -1.86 -12.81 14.21
CA GLY A 47 -0.96 -13.87 14.68
C GLY A 47 -0.04 -14.47 13.61
N PRO A 48 0.89 -15.38 14.01
CA PRO A 48 1.21 -15.79 15.38
C PRO A 48 2.06 -14.75 16.12
N LEU A 49 1.86 -14.58 17.43
CA LEU A 49 2.62 -13.61 18.26
C LEU A 49 2.70 -12.21 17.65
N ASP A 50 1.57 -11.69 17.15
CA ASP A 50 1.48 -10.34 16.58
C ASP A 50 2.36 -10.07 15.33
N ARG A 51 2.90 -11.13 14.70
CA ARG A 51 3.82 -11.02 13.56
C ARG A 51 3.17 -10.49 12.27
N THR A 52 1.86 -10.58 12.14
CA THR A 52 1.14 -10.07 10.97
C THR A 52 0.31 -8.82 11.30
N LEU A 53 0.58 -8.16 12.43
CA LEU A 53 -0.10 -6.91 12.75
C LEU A 53 0.29 -5.82 11.75
N THR A 54 -0.72 -5.26 11.12
CA THR A 54 -0.61 -4.02 10.36
C THR A 54 -1.09 -2.83 11.18
N ILE A 55 -0.78 -1.63 10.71
CA ILE A 55 -1.15 -0.38 11.39
C ILE A 55 -2.67 -0.25 11.65
N PRO A 56 -3.57 -0.57 10.68
CA PRO A 56 -5.01 -0.52 10.94
C PRO A 56 -5.43 -1.51 12.04
N MET A 57 -4.83 -2.70 12.05
CA MET A 57 -5.10 -3.74 13.05
C MET A 57 -4.57 -3.35 14.44
N SER A 58 -3.37 -2.76 14.52
CA SER A 58 -2.81 -2.29 15.80
C SER A 58 -3.61 -1.11 16.34
N SER A 59 -4.02 -0.17 15.48
CA SER A 59 -4.92 0.93 15.84
C SER A 59 -6.24 0.40 16.41
N TYR A 60 -6.85 -0.61 15.76
CA TYR A 60 -8.06 -1.26 16.25
C TYR A 60 -7.86 -1.94 17.62
N LYS A 61 -6.75 -2.67 17.81
CA LYS A 61 -6.41 -3.28 19.11
C LYS A 61 -6.27 -2.23 20.21
N VAL A 62 -5.60 -1.10 19.94
CA VAL A 62 -5.43 -0.02 20.92
C VAL A 62 -6.77 0.67 21.23
N ALA A 63 -7.60 0.91 20.22
CA ALA A 63 -8.89 1.57 20.34
C ALA A 63 -9.92 0.77 21.17
N PHE A 64 -9.93 -0.55 21.05
CA PHE A 64 -11.03 -1.37 21.58
C PHE A 64 -10.62 -2.47 22.57
N PHE A 65 -9.39 -2.99 22.50
CA PHE A 65 -8.98 -4.16 23.29
C PHE A 65 -7.94 -3.85 24.37
N SER A 66 -6.88 -3.09 24.06
CA SER A 66 -5.73 -2.92 24.96
C SER A 66 -5.94 -1.80 25.95
N GLU A 67 -6.11 -0.57 25.46
CA GLU A 67 -6.14 0.65 26.31
C GLU A 67 -7.48 1.40 26.24
N GLN A 68 -8.37 0.98 25.33
CA GLN A 68 -9.61 1.69 24.99
C GLN A 68 -9.39 3.17 24.68
N ASN A 69 -8.21 3.48 24.14
CA ASN A 69 -7.75 4.85 23.96
C ASN A 69 -7.83 5.25 22.48
N LEU A 70 -8.94 5.90 22.13
CA LEU A 70 -9.21 6.34 20.77
C LEU A 70 -8.21 7.40 20.27
N SER A 71 -7.69 8.24 21.17
CA SER A 71 -6.73 9.28 20.78
C SER A 71 -5.38 8.68 20.40
N LEU A 72 -4.90 7.68 21.16
CA LEU A 72 -3.70 6.92 20.79
C LEU A 72 -3.91 6.12 19.50
N ALA A 73 -5.04 5.43 19.36
CA ALA A 73 -5.36 4.71 18.13
C ALA A 73 -5.37 5.63 16.88
N SER A 74 -5.85 6.87 17.03
CA SER A 74 -5.83 7.87 15.96
C SER A 74 -4.40 8.33 15.65
N ALA A 75 -3.55 8.49 16.66
CA ALA A 75 -2.15 8.84 16.48
C ALA A 75 -1.38 7.82 15.62
N TYR A 76 -1.65 6.52 15.77
CA TYR A 76 -1.05 5.47 14.91
C TYR A 76 -1.32 5.70 13.42
N ASN A 77 -2.57 6.07 13.06
CA ASN A 77 -2.93 6.32 11.67
C ASN A 77 -2.32 7.64 11.15
N ILE A 78 -2.35 8.69 11.97
CA ILE A 78 -1.80 10.00 11.60
C ILE A 78 -0.28 9.91 11.39
N LEU A 79 0.44 9.13 12.20
CA LEU A 79 1.88 8.92 12.05
C LEU A 79 2.27 8.20 10.75
N MET A 80 1.36 7.40 10.17
CA MET A 80 1.61 6.75 8.87
C MET A 80 1.27 7.63 7.67
N LEU A 81 0.47 8.68 7.85
CA LEU A 81 0.07 9.57 6.76
C LEU A 81 1.27 10.15 5.98
N PRO A 82 2.36 10.64 6.61
CA PRO A 82 3.54 11.11 5.89
C PRO A 82 4.19 10.04 5.02
N LEU A 83 4.22 8.78 5.50
CA LEU A 83 4.77 7.65 4.74
C LEU A 83 3.94 7.38 3.49
N TYR A 84 2.61 7.40 3.60
CA TYR A 84 1.71 7.19 2.47
C TYR A 84 1.83 8.32 1.44
N LEU A 85 1.84 9.57 1.89
CA LEU A 85 2.03 10.74 1.03
C LEU A 85 3.39 10.70 0.33
N PHE A 86 4.44 10.28 1.02
CA PHE A 86 5.77 10.13 0.44
C PHE A 86 5.80 9.07 -0.68
N LEU A 87 5.19 7.90 -0.46
CA LEU A 87 5.09 6.85 -1.49
C LEU A 87 4.27 7.30 -2.71
N ILE A 88 3.13 7.95 -2.47
CA ILE A 88 2.27 8.49 -3.54
C ILE A 88 3.03 9.56 -4.32
N TYR A 89 3.74 10.47 -3.63
CA TYR A 89 4.55 11.50 -4.27
C TYR A 89 5.62 10.90 -5.19
N ILE A 90 6.34 9.86 -4.74
CA ILE A 90 7.35 9.17 -5.56
C ILE A 90 6.70 8.55 -6.81
N LEU A 91 5.55 7.89 -6.65
CA LEU A 91 4.83 7.26 -7.76
C LEU A 91 4.33 8.30 -8.76
N LEU A 92 3.78 9.41 -8.30
CA LEU A 92 3.35 10.51 -9.17
C LEU A 92 4.52 11.18 -9.90
N ARG A 93 5.68 11.34 -9.24
CA ARG A 93 6.88 11.89 -9.89
C ARG A 93 7.40 11.00 -11.03
N ARG A 94 7.14 9.69 -10.98
CA ARG A 94 7.47 8.75 -12.07
C ARG A 94 6.55 8.88 -13.28
N LEU A 95 5.42 9.57 -13.15
CA LEU A 95 4.44 9.80 -14.22
C LEU A 95 4.68 11.14 -14.92
N THR A 96 5.28 12.12 -14.22
CA THR A 96 5.55 13.48 -14.73
C THR A 96 6.94 13.66 -15.35
N VAL A 97 7.79 12.63 -15.32
CA VAL A 97 9.14 12.61 -15.92
C VAL A 97 9.17 11.53 -17.00
#